data_AF-A0A8T3P6S3-F1
#
_entry.id   AF-A0A8T3P6S3-F1
#
_cell.length_a   1.000
_cell.length_b   1.000
_cell.length_c   1.000
_cell.angle_alpha   90.00
_cell.angle_beta   90.00
_cell.angle_gamma   90.00
#
_symmetry.space_group_name_H-M   'P 1'
#
loop_
_entity.id
_entity.type
_entity.pdbx_description
1 polymer ?
#
loop_
_entity_poly.entity_id
_entity_poly.type
_entity_poly.pdbx_seq_one_letter_code
_entity_poly.pdbx_strand_id
1 'polypeptide(L)'
;MDQILGGVFFLAALGLLVLFVDLLARFWSDDALPDHPALRLALRYGMIAALYAFGVGVIMSLVGGRTLGAGNMMPLHAAGFHGVQAVTLIALVAGATSIVDARVATHIAGGGWLLLCTGLLVQALAGVAPTTPAPGLYLAAIGMVVWLGGAVLALMPRAAAVGVVRQE
;
A
#
# COMPACT_ATOMS: atom_id res chain seq x y z
N MET A 1 13.49 25.96 18.25
CA MET A 1 13.01 24.59 18.54
C MET A 1 12.51 23.92 17.25
N ASP A 2 11.72 24.63 16.46
CA ASP A 2 11.10 24.12 15.21
C ASP A 2 12.10 23.62 14.16
N GLN A 3 13.21 24.32 13.95
CA GLN A 3 14.27 23.88 13.02
C GLN A 3 14.97 22.59 13.46
N ILE A 4 15.17 22.41 14.77
CA ILE A 4 15.80 21.20 15.33
C ILE A 4 14.85 20.01 15.16
N LEU A 5 13.57 20.19 15.50
CA LEU A 5 12.54 19.15 15.34
C LEU A 5 12.35 18.77 13.86
N GLY A 6 12.36 19.75 12.96
CA GLY A 6 12.33 19.52 11.51
C GLY A 6 13.54 18.72 11.02
N GLY A 7 14.74 19.06 11.50
CA GLY A 7 15.97 18.32 11.17
C GLY A 7 15.95 16.88 11.66
N VAL A 8 15.48 16.63 12.88
CA VAL A 8 15.33 15.26 13.42
C VAL A 8 14.31 14.47 12.61
N PHE A 9 13.17 15.06 12.26
CA PHE A 9 12.15 14.41 11.45
C PHE A 9 12.67 14.05 10.04
N PHE A 10 13.43 14.95 9.41
CA PHE A 10 14.08 14.70 8.13
C PHE A 10 15.04 13.51 8.19
N LEU A 11 15.94 13.49 9.18
CA LEU A 11 16.90 12.39 9.36
C LEU A 11 16.20 11.06 9.65
N ALA A 12 15.14 11.08 10.46
CA ALA A 12 14.33 9.90 10.74
C ALA A 12 13.65 9.37 9.46
N ALA A 13 13.02 10.25 8.67
CA ALA A 13 12.41 9.89 7.40
C ALA A 13 13.44 9.30 6.42
N LEU A 14 14.63 9.87 6.31
CA LEU A 14 15.69 9.37 5.44
C LEU A 14 16.25 8.02 5.91
N GLY A 15 16.51 7.88 7.22
CA GLY A 15 16.98 6.61 7.79
C GLY A 15 15.97 5.48 7.60
N LEU A 16 14.68 5.77 7.83
CA LEU A 16 13.61 4.78 7.61
C LEU A 16 13.39 4.48 6.12
N LEU A 17 13.56 5.46 5.23
CA LEU A 17 13.55 5.23 3.78
C LEU A 17 14.62 4.20 3.39
N VAL A 18 15.86 4.41 3.84
CA VAL A 18 16.99 3.49 3.57
C VAL A 18 16.70 2.10 4.14
N LEU A 19 16.25 2.02 5.39
CA LEU A 19 15.88 0.76 6.03
C LEU A 19 14.82 0.00 5.23
N PHE A 20 13.77 0.68 4.76
CA PHE A 20 12.70 0.04 4.00
C PHE A 20 13.14 -0.37 2.59
N VAL A 21 14.10 0.34 1.98
CA VAL A 21 14.73 -0.10 0.73
C VAL A 21 15.51 -1.40 0.96
N ASP A 22 16.31 -1.49 2.03
CA ASP A 22 17.05 -2.72 2.38
C ASP A 22 16.09 -3.89 2.64
N LEU A 23 15.05 -3.66 3.46
CA LEU A 23 14.04 -4.68 3.75
C LEU A 23 13.31 -5.12 2.46
N LEU A 24 12.89 -4.18 1.62
CA LEU A 24 12.23 -4.50 0.35
C LEU A 24 13.11 -5.38 -0.54
N ALA A 25 14.41 -5.06 -0.64
CA ALA A 25 15.37 -5.86 -1.40
C ALA A 25 15.45 -7.30 -0.89
N ARG A 26 15.46 -7.50 0.43
CA ARG A 26 15.46 -8.85 1.05
C ARG A 26 14.20 -9.64 0.71
N PHE A 27 13.03 -8.99 0.68
CA PHE A 27 11.78 -9.66 0.30
C PHE A 27 11.69 -9.97 -1.19
N TRP A 28 12.62 -9.49 -2.02
CA TRP A 28 12.74 -9.90 -3.42
C TRP A 28 13.40 -11.27 -3.60
N SER A 29 14.17 -11.74 -2.60
CA SER A 29 14.72 -13.10 -2.60
C SER A 29 13.60 -14.14 -2.51
N ASP A 30 13.81 -15.28 -3.18
CA ASP A 30 12.92 -16.43 -3.09
C ASP A 30 13.03 -17.19 -1.78
N ASP A 31 14.07 -16.92 -0.98
CA ASP A 31 14.27 -17.50 0.36
C ASP A 31 13.45 -16.80 1.44
N ALA A 32 12.95 -15.59 1.18
CA ALA A 32 12.09 -14.90 2.13
C ALA A 32 10.71 -15.58 2.14
N LEU A 33 10.23 -16.05 3.29
CA LEU A 33 8.89 -16.67 3.44
C LEU A 33 8.53 -17.69 2.32
N PRO A 34 9.32 -18.75 2.13
CA PRO A 34 9.15 -19.69 1.03
C PRO A 34 7.76 -20.36 1.05
N ASP A 35 7.23 -20.62 2.25
CA ASP A 35 5.93 -21.28 2.45
C ASP A 35 4.73 -20.33 2.35
N HIS A 36 4.98 -19.02 2.22
CA HIS A 36 3.92 -17.99 2.20
C HIS A 36 4.10 -17.00 1.04
N PRO A 37 4.03 -17.46 -0.23
CA PRO A 37 4.32 -16.63 -1.40
C PRO A 37 3.36 -15.44 -1.58
N ALA A 38 2.10 -15.57 -1.16
CA ALA A 38 1.15 -14.45 -1.15
C ALA A 38 1.51 -13.39 -0.11
N LEU A 39 1.92 -13.80 1.10
CA LEU A 39 2.35 -12.87 2.15
C LEU A 39 3.64 -12.14 1.76
N ARG A 40 4.61 -12.86 1.18
CA ARG A 40 5.82 -12.26 0.59
C ARG A 40 5.47 -11.17 -0.42
N LEU A 41 4.53 -11.47 -1.32
CA LEU A 41 4.07 -10.52 -2.32
C LEU A 41 3.40 -9.29 -1.69
N ALA A 42 2.55 -9.49 -0.68
CA ALA A 42 1.90 -8.40 0.04
C ALA A 42 2.93 -7.48 0.72
N LEU A 43 3.98 -8.05 1.31
CA LEU A 43 5.08 -7.29 1.90
C LEU A 43 5.83 -6.46 0.86
N ARG A 44 6.09 -7.00 -0.35
CA ARG A 44 6.70 -6.22 -1.45
C ARG A 44 5.85 -5.00 -1.78
N TYR A 45 4.55 -5.18 -2.02
CA TYR A 45 3.63 -4.06 -2.31
C TYR A 45 3.52 -3.06 -1.15
N GLY A 46 3.36 -3.56 0.07
CA GLY A 46 3.25 -2.73 1.27
C GLY A 46 4.52 -1.91 1.55
N MET A 47 5.69 -2.50 1.35
CA MET A 47 6.97 -1.79 1.48
C MET A 47 7.15 -0.74 0.40
N ILE A 48 6.78 -1.02 -0.86
CA ILE A 48 6.77 0.00 -1.92
C ILE A 48 5.84 1.17 -1.53
N ALA A 49 4.66 0.89 -0.98
CA ALA A 49 3.75 1.95 -0.48
C ALA A 49 4.38 2.75 0.67
N ALA A 50 5.10 2.10 1.59
CA ALA A 50 5.82 2.79 2.66
C ALA A 50 6.92 3.71 2.12
N LEU A 51 7.59 3.34 1.01
CA LEU A 51 8.56 4.23 0.34
C LEU A 51 7.90 5.51 -0.17
N TYR A 52 6.63 5.47 -0.63
CA TYR A 52 5.89 6.70 -0.95
C TYR A 52 5.70 7.57 0.31
N ALA A 53 5.31 6.97 1.44
CA ALA A 53 5.11 7.71 2.69
C ALA A 53 6.40 8.38 3.19
N PHE A 54 7.53 7.67 3.15
CA PHE A 54 8.83 8.23 3.52
C PHE A 54 9.31 9.30 2.54
N GLY A 55 9.16 9.07 1.22
CA GLY A 55 9.49 10.06 0.20
C GLY A 55 8.71 11.37 0.40
N VAL A 56 7.43 11.27 0.71
CA VAL A 56 6.61 12.44 1.06
C VAL A 56 7.02 13.05 2.41
N GLY A 57 7.42 12.25 3.40
CA GLY A 57 8.00 12.74 4.65
C GLY A 57 9.25 13.61 4.41
N VAL A 58 10.10 13.20 3.49
CA VAL A 58 11.26 13.98 3.03
C VAL A 58 10.80 15.29 2.38
N ILE A 59 9.85 15.24 1.45
CA ILE A 59 9.30 16.46 0.81
C ILE A 59 8.72 17.42 1.86
N MET A 60 7.90 16.92 2.79
CA MET A 60 7.30 17.71 3.87
C MET A 60 8.37 18.40 4.73
N SER A 61 9.48 17.72 4.98
CA SER A 61 10.62 18.28 5.72
C SER A 61 11.31 19.40 4.95
N LEU A 62 11.52 19.21 3.65
CA LEU A 62 12.18 20.19 2.78
C LEU A 62 11.36 21.46 2.61
N VAL A 63 10.04 21.34 2.48
CA VAL A 63 9.14 22.49 2.33
C VAL A 63 8.69 23.09 3.67
N GLY A 64 9.05 22.46 4.80
CA GLY A 64 8.69 22.92 6.13
C GLY A 64 7.20 22.81 6.44
N GLY A 65 6.47 21.89 5.82
CA GLY A 65 5.03 21.77 5.98
C GLY A 65 4.39 20.61 5.20
N ARG A 66 3.10 20.38 5.44
CA ARG A 66 2.33 19.29 4.82
C ARG A 66 1.62 19.68 3.51
N THR A 67 1.73 20.93 3.08
CA THR A 67 0.95 21.50 1.98
C THR A 67 1.82 22.03 0.86
N LEU A 68 1.36 21.87 -0.38
CA LEU A 68 1.89 22.51 -1.58
C LEU A 68 0.72 23.22 -2.26
N GLY A 69 0.67 24.56 -2.23
CA GLY A 69 -0.56 25.26 -2.64
C GLY A 69 -1.77 24.81 -1.82
N ALA A 70 -2.84 24.35 -2.49
CA ALA A 70 -4.00 23.73 -1.83
C ALA A 70 -3.85 22.21 -1.62
N GLY A 71 -2.79 21.60 -2.16
CA GLY A 71 -2.47 20.19 -2.01
C GLY A 71 -2.07 19.83 -0.58
N ASN A 72 -2.40 18.61 -0.16
CA ASN A 72 -2.05 18.10 1.15
C ASN A 72 -1.40 16.72 1.00
N MET A 73 -0.20 16.58 1.57
CA MET A 73 0.62 15.38 1.53
C MET A 73 0.24 14.33 2.58
N MET A 74 -0.53 14.70 3.61
CA MET A 74 -0.91 13.79 4.70
C MET A 74 -1.71 12.56 4.25
N PRO A 75 -2.69 12.65 3.33
CA PRO A 75 -3.39 11.47 2.84
C PRO A 75 -2.45 10.41 2.27
N LEU A 76 -1.45 10.82 1.47
CA LEU A 76 -0.45 9.90 0.94
C LEU A 76 0.48 9.38 2.03
N HIS A 77 0.94 10.23 2.94
CA HIS A 77 1.78 9.81 4.06
C HIS A 77 1.11 8.72 4.91
N ALA A 78 -0.17 8.89 5.22
CA ALA A 78 -0.97 7.88 5.92
C ALA A 78 -1.18 6.62 5.05
N ALA A 79 -1.66 6.76 3.81
CA ALA A 79 -1.97 5.63 2.94
C ALA A 79 -0.73 4.76 2.65
N GLY A 80 0.44 5.37 2.48
CA GLY A 80 1.68 4.65 2.23
C GLY A 80 2.06 3.76 3.42
N PHE A 81 1.96 4.24 4.67
CA PHE A 81 2.22 3.41 5.86
C PHE A 81 1.17 2.33 6.07
N HIS A 82 -0.09 2.63 5.79
CA HIS A 82 -1.16 1.64 5.87
C HIS A 82 -1.05 0.57 4.78
N GLY A 83 -0.22 0.74 3.74
CA GLY A 83 -0.07 -0.24 2.66
C GLY A 83 0.41 -1.62 3.12
N VAL A 84 1.31 -1.70 4.11
CA VAL A 84 1.72 -2.99 4.69
C VAL A 84 0.51 -3.70 5.31
N GLN A 85 -0.31 -2.99 6.07
CA GLN A 85 -1.49 -3.57 6.73
C GLN A 85 -2.58 -3.92 5.72
N ALA A 86 -2.91 -2.99 4.82
CA ALA A 86 -3.99 -3.10 3.86
C ALA A 86 -3.78 -4.28 2.91
N VAL A 87 -2.57 -4.47 2.36
CA VAL A 87 -2.30 -5.55 1.40
C VAL A 87 -2.05 -6.88 2.11
N THR A 88 -1.39 -6.87 3.28
CA THR A 88 -1.15 -8.10 4.07
C THR A 88 -2.46 -8.71 4.55
N LEU A 89 -3.42 -7.90 4.97
CA LEU A 89 -4.75 -8.38 5.36
C LEU A 89 -5.41 -9.15 4.21
N ILE A 90 -5.32 -8.65 2.98
CA ILE A 90 -5.89 -9.35 1.81
C ILE A 90 -5.18 -10.69 1.58
N ALA A 91 -3.85 -10.73 1.65
CA ALA A 91 -3.11 -11.98 1.47
C ALA A 91 -3.45 -13.03 2.54
N LEU A 92 -3.58 -12.62 3.80
CA LEU A 92 -3.93 -13.50 4.91
C LEU A 92 -5.36 -14.04 4.78
N VAL A 93 -6.32 -13.17 4.51
CA VAL A 93 -7.73 -13.57 4.30
C VAL A 93 -7.82 -14.48 3.08
N ALA A 94 -7.22 -14.11 1.96
CA ALA A 94 -7.28 -14.92 0.75
C ALA A 94 -6.65 -16.30 0.94
N GLY A 95 -5.53 -16.39 1.67
CA GLY A 95 -4.90 -17.66 2.02
C GLY A 95 -5.77 -18.55 2.91
N ALA A 96 -6.60 -17.97 3.76
CA ALA A 96 -7.49 -18.69 4.68
C ALA A 96 -8.83 -19.10 4.03
N THR A 97 -9.42 -18.25 3.19
CA THR A 97 -10.83 -18.40 2.79
C THR A 97 -11.06 -18.47 1.28
N SER A 98 -10.16 -17.95 0.45
CA SER A 98 -10.50 -17.62 -0.94
C SER A 98 -10.55 -18.82 -1.89
N ILE A 99 -11.58 -18.83 -2.74
CA ILE A 99 -11.65 -19.71 -3.91
C ILE A 99 -10.60 -19.37 -4.99
N VAL A 100 -10.18 -18.11 -5.08
CA VAL A 100 -9.12 -17.70 -6.01
C VAL A 100 -7.75 -17.93 -5.39
N ASP A 101 -6.73 -18.04 -6.24
CA ASP A 101 -5.34 -18.04 -5.78
C ASP A 101 -5.07 -16.77 -4.95
N ALA A 102 -4.61 -16.96 -3.71
CA ALA A 102 -4.31 -15.87 -2.79
C ALA A 102 -3.31 -14.86 -3.40
N ARG A 103 -2.40 -15.31 -4.26
CA ARG A 103 -1.46 -14.43 -4.98
C ARG A 103 -2.17 -13.52 -5.98
N VAL A 104 -3.23 -13.99 -6.64
CA VAL A 104 -4.02 -13.19 -7.57
C VAL A 104 -4.74 -12.07 -6.82
N ALA A 105 -5.45 -12.41 -5.75
CA ALA A 105 -6.12 -11.42 -4.89
C ALA A 105 -5.11 -10.40 -4.33
N THR A 106 -3.91 -10.87 -3.94
CA THR A 106 -2.84 -10.02 -3.43
C THR A 106 -2.25 -9.09 -4.50
N HIS A 107 -2.03 -9.56 -5.74
CA HIS A 107 -1.57 -8.72 -6.84
C HIS A 107 -2.56 -7.60 -7.16
N ILE A 108 -3.86 -7.94 -7.22
CA ILE A 108 -4.92 -6.98 -7.46
C ILE A 108 -4.95 -5.94 -6.33
N ALA A 109 -4.97 -6.38 -5.07
CA ALA A 109 -4.98 -5.48 -3.92
C ALA A 109 -3.71 -4.60 -3.86
N GLY A 110 -2.54 -5.20 -4.01
CA GLY A 110 -1.26 -4.50 -3.99
C GLY A 110 -1.14 -3.47 -5.11
N GLY A 111 -1.47 -3.85 -6.34
CA GLY A 111 -1.49 -2.96 -7.49
C GLY A 111 -2.49 -1.81 -7.32
N GLY A 112 -3.71 -2.10 -6.84
CA GLY A 112 -4.71 -1.10 -6.52
C GLY A 112 -4.24 -0.11 -5.45
N TRP A 113 -3.57 -0.59 -4.40
CA TRP A 113 -3.03 0.27 -3.35
C TRP A 113 -1.88 1.16 -3.83
N LEU A 114 -0.99 0.66 -4.70
CA LEU A 114 0.05 1.48 -5.31
C LEU A 114 -0.53 2.53 -6.27
N LEU A 115 -1.60 2.18 -6.99
CA LEU A 115 -2.33 3.12 -7.84
C LEU A 115 -2.99 4.22 -7.00
N LEU A 116 -3.57 3.85 -5.85
CA LEU A 116 -4.09 4.78 -4.84
C LEU A 116 -2.99 5.76 -4.39
N CYS A 117 -1.84 5.25 -3.97
CA CYS A 117 -0.71 6.06 -3.52
C CYS A 117 -0.20 7.00 -4.63
N THR A 118 -0.14 6.51 -5.88
CA THR A 118 0.27 7.31 -7.04
C THR A 118 -0.72 8.43 -7.34
N GLY A 119 -2.03 8.15 -7.30
CA GLY A 119 -3.07 9.17 -7.47
C GLY A 119 -3.00 10.26 -6.40
N LEU A 120 -2.81 9.87 -5.14
CA LEU A 120 -2.64 10.82 -4.03
C LEU A 120 -1.36 11.66 -4.19
N LEU A 121 -0.26 11.08 -4.70
CA LEU A 121 0.97 11.80 -4.98
C LEU A 121 0.75 12.87 -6.05
N VAL A 122 0.13 12.48 -7.17
CA VAL A 122 -0.19 13.40 -8.27
C VAL A 122 -1.11 14.52 -7.79
N GLN A 123 -2.15 14.21 -7.01
CA GLN A 123 -3.06 15.21 -6.44
C GLN A 123 -2.31 16.22 -5.56
N ALA A 124 -1.44 15.74 -4.67
CA ALA A 124 -0.70 16.58 -3.75
C ALA A 124 0.33 17.46 -4.46
N LEU A 125 1.10 16.89 -5.40
CA LEU A 125 2.13 17.62 -6.16
C LEU A 125 1.55 18.62 -7.16
N ALA A 126 0.36 18.36 -7.70
CA ALA A 126 -0.37 19.34 -8.51
C ALA A 126 -0.89 20.54 -7.69
N GLY A 127 -0.75 20.49 -6.37
CA GLY A 127 -1.12 21.57 -5.46
C GLY A 127 -2.62 21.85 -5.38
N VAL A 128 -3.44 20.85 -5.68
CA VAL A 128 -4.91 20.91 -5.65
C VAL A 128 -5.44 20.20 -4.40
N ALA A 129 -6.57 20.69 -3.86
CA ALA A 129 -7.13 20.10 -2.64
C ALA A 129 -7.48 18.61 -2.82
N PRO A 130 -7.35 17.76 -1.79
CA PRO A 130 -7.54 16.31 -1.91
C PRO A 130 -8.90 15.87 -2.46
N THR A 131 -9.92 16.72 -2.29
CA THR A 131 -11.30 16.45 -2.71
C THR A 131 -11.67 17.12 -4.04
N THR A 132 -10.78 17.94 -4.62
CA THR A 132 -11.03 18.59 -5.90
C THR A 132 -10.97 17.55 -7.03
N PRO A 133 -12.01 17.46 -7.89
CA PRO A 133 -11.99 16.61 -9.06
C PRO A 133 -10.81 16.95 -9.98
N ALA A 134 -9.86 16.03 -10.07
CA ALA A 134 -8.64 16.15 -10.85
C ALA A 134 -8.10 14.75 -11.17
N PRO A 135 -7.19 14.60 -12.15
CA PRO A 135 -6.66 13.29 -12.54
C PRO A 135 -6.11 12.46 -11.37
N GLY A 136 -5.45 13.11 -10.40
CA GLY A 136 -4.92 12.44 -9.20
C GLY A 136 -6.01 11.78 -8.34
N LEU A 137 -7.11 12.50 -8.07
CA LEU A 137 -8.26 11.97 -7.32
C LEU A 137 -8.92 10.81 -8.06
N TYR A 138 -9.11 10.91 -9.38
CA TYR A 138 -9.69 9.80 -10.15
C TYR A 138 -8.79 8.57 -10.15
N LEU A 139 -7.48 8.75 -10.30
CA LEU A 139 -6.51 7.66 -10.22
C LEU A 139 -6.53 7.01 -8.83
N ALA A 140 -6.61 7.82 -7.78
CA ALA A 140 -6.72 7.36 -6.41
C ALA A 140 -8.00 6.53 -6.18
N ALA A 141 -9.15 7.02 -6.69
CA ALA A 141 -10.42 6.32 -6.61
C ALA A 141 -10.42 4.98 -7.37
N ILE A 142 -9.85 4.94 -8.58
CA ILE A 142 -9.67 3.70 -9.34
C ILE A 142 -8.81 2.72 -8.54
N GLY A 143 -7.69 3.18 -7.98
CA GLY A 143 -6.83 2.35 -7.12
C GLY A 143 -7.59 1.75 -5.93
N MET A 144 -8.42 2.55 -5.26
CA MET A 144 -9.27 2.09 -4.17
C MET A 144 -10.29 1.04 -4.62
N VAL A 145 -10.95 1.23 -5.76
CA VAL A 145 -11.89 0.25 -6.33
C VAL A 145 -11.18 -1.06 -6.67
N VAL A 146 -9.98 -0.98 -7.26
CA VAL A 146 -9.17 -2.17 -7.57
C VAL A 146 -8.76 -2.90 -6.29
N TRP A 147 -8.36 -2.17 -5.24
CA TRP A 147 -8.05 -2.77 -3.93
C TRP A 147 -9.27 -3.48 -3.33
N LEU A 148 -10.45 -2.84 -3.37
CA LEU A 148 -11.71 -3.46 -2.93
C LEU A 148 -12.06 -4.71 -3.75
N GLY A 149 -11.79 -4.73 -5.05
CA GLY A 149 -11.93 -5.93 -5.88
C GLY A 149 -11.07 -7.08 -5.37
N GLY A 150 -9.80 -6.81 -5.02
CA GLY A 150 -8.93 -7.80 -4.38
C GLY A 150 -9.47 -8.30 -3.03
N ALA A 151 -10.07 -7.41 -2.24
CA ALA A 151 -10.69 -7.76 -0.96
C ALA A 151 -11.94 -8.64 -1.12
N VAL A 152 -12.81 -8.33 -2.10
CA VAL A 152 -13.97 -9.16 -2.42
C VAL A 152 -13.53 -10.56 -2.83
N LEU A 153 -12.55 -10.66 -3.74
CA LEU A 153 -12.00 -11.95 -4.17
C LEU A 153 -11.41 -12.75 -2.99
N ALA A 154 -10.72 -12.09 -2.06
CA ALA A 154 -10.18 -12.73 -0.87
C ALA A 154 -11.27 -13.32 0.04
N LEU A 155 -12.41 -12.64 0.15
CA LEU A 155 -13.54 -13.03 1.01
C LEU A 155 -14.49 -14.05 0.38
N MET A 156 -14.41 -14.29 -0.94
CA MET A 156 -15.24 -15.30 -1.59
C MET A 156 -14.86 -16.69 -1.07
N PRO A 157 -15.74 -17.35 -0.28
CA PRO A 157 -15.40 -18.63 0.31
C PRO A 157 -15.14 -19.66 -0.78
N ARG A 158 -14.13 -20.51 -0.59
CA ARG A 158 -14.10 -21.82 -1.24
C ARG A 158 -15.44 -22.46 -0.94
N ALA A 159 -16.28 -22.67 -1.95
CA ALA A 159 -17.46 -23.49 -1.77
C ALA A 159 -16.96 -24.78 -1.13
N ALA A 160 -17.31 -25.01 0.14
CA ALA A 160 -17.06 -26.27 0.79
C ALA A 160 -17.62 -27.30 -0.17
N ALA A 161 -16.76 -28.16 -0.71
CA ALA A 161 -17.08 -29.17 -1.71
C ALA A 161 -18.55 -29.56 -1.58
N VAL A 162 -19.40 -28.94 -2.42
CA VAL A 162 -20.85 -29.02 -2.24
C VAL A 162 -21.20 -30.44 -2.66
N GLY A 163 -21.28 -31.32 -1.67
CA GLY A 163 -21.96 -32.61 -1.75
C GLY A 163 -21.36 -33.68 -2.66
N VAL A 164 -20.03 -33.74 -2.84
CA VAL A 164 -19.42 -34.88 -3.56
C VAL A 164 -18.65 -35.76 -2.56
N VAL A 165 -19.21 -36.96 -2.33
CA VAL A 165 -18.67 -38.17 -1.65
C VAL A 165 -18.96 -38.22 -0.13
N ARG A 166 -19.83 -39.10 0.43
CA ARG A 166 -20.27 -40.45 0.03
C ARG A 166 -21.78 -40.66 0.20
N GLN A 167 -22.44 -41.15 -0.85
CA GLN A 167 -23.30 -42.30 -0.67
C GLN A 167 -22.38 -43.52 -0.54
N GLU A 168 -22.47 -44.20 0.60
CA GLU A 168 -22.30 -45.65 0.82
C GLU A 168 -22.32 -45.91 2.32
#